data_AF-A0A087TKD7-F1
#
_entry.id   AF-A0A087TKD7-F1
#
_cell.length_a   1.000
_cell.length_b   1.000
_cell.length_c   1.000
_cell.angle_alpha   90.00
_cell.angle_beta   90.00
_cell.angle_gamma   90.00
#
_symmetry.space_group_name_H-M   'P 1'
#
loop_
_entity.id
_entity.type
_entity.pdbx_description
1 polymer ?
#
loop_
_entity_poly.entity_id
_entity_poly.type
_entity_poly.pdbx_seq_one_letter_code
_entity_poly.pdbx_strand_id
1 'polypeptide(L)'
;MEQHLEQCYAIKFCVRLNKTTMETLGIFQEAFKEEAMSYAMIFMWHKRFKDGCGNVEDDDRSGRPSLMLNGTKCGESERTFKQWLSS
;
A
#
# COMPACT_ATOMS: atom_id res chain seq x y z
N MET A 1 6.67 -11.64 4.08
CA MET A 1 6.51 -10.50 3.14
C MET A 1 5.27 -9.67 3.50
N GLU A 2 4.94 -9.54 4.80
CA GLU A 2 3.81 -8.74 5.30
C GLU A 2 4.14 -7.24 5.47
N GLN A 3 5.43 -6.89 5.42
CA GLN A 3 5.97 -5.61 5.88
C GLN A 3 5.63 -4.40 5.00
N HIS A 4 4.97 -4.58 3.86
CA HIS A 4 4.65 -3.48 2.95
C HIS A 4 3.16 -3.31 2.66
N LEU A 5 2.28 -4.03 3.36
CA LEU A 5 0.83 -3.93 3.13
C LEU A 5 0.31 -2.50 3.37
N GLU A 6 0.73 -1.88 4.47
CA GLU A 6 0.40 -0.49 4.81
C GLU A 6 0.88 0.49 3.72
N GLN A 7 2.12 0.29 3.27
CA GLN A 7 2.72 1.10 2.22
C GLN A 7 1.98 0.93 0.87
N CYS A 8 1.55 -0.28 0.50
CA CYS A 8 0.72 -0.48 -0.68
C CYS A 8 -0.64 0.24 -0.59
N TYR A 9 -1.28 0.25 0.60
CA TYR A 9 -2.50 1.02 0.83
C TYR A 9 -2.25 2.54 0.71
N ALA A 10 -1.11 3.02 1.22
CA ALA A 10 -0.71 4.41 1.06
C ALA A 10 -0.52 4.81 -0.42
N ILE A 11 0.04 3.92 -1.26
CA ILE A 11 0.13 4.15 -2.72
C ILE A 11 -1.27 4.20 -3.33
N LYS A 12 -2.13 3.24 -3.00
CA LYS A 12 -3.52 3.19 -3.51
C LYS A 12 -4.28 4.47 -3.15
N PHE A 13 -4.05 5.01 -1.95
CA PHE A 13 -4.60 6.29 -1.53
C PHE A 13 -4.03 7.46 -2.36
N CYS A 14 -2.72 7.51 -2.56
CA CYS A 14 -2.09 8.53 -3.40
C CYS A 14 -2.65 8.53 -4.84
N VAL A 15 -2.86 7.34 -5.43
CA VAL A 15 -3.50 7.19 -6.74
C VAL A 15 -4.94 7.73 -6.74
N ARG A 16 -5.74 7.43 -5.70
CA ARG A 16 -7.11 7.97 -5.55
C ARG A 16 -7.12 9.50 -5.39
N LEU A 17 -6.07 10.08 -4.82
CA LEU A 17 -5.87 11.53 -4.74
C LEU A 17 -5.30 12.13 -6.04
N ASN A 18 -5.20 11.35 -7.12
CA ASN A 18 -4.58 11.76 -8.39
C ASN A 18 -3.14 12.25 -8.25
N LYS A 19 -2.41 11.77 -7.23
CA LYS A 19 -0.99 12.07 -7.07
C LYS A 19 -0.17 11.36 -8.13
N THR A 20 0.81 12.07 -8.66
CA THR A 20 1.80 11.50 -9.57
C THR A 20 2.71 10.51 -8.85
N THR A 21 3.38 9.64 -9.59
CA THR A 21 4.31 8.67 -9.01
C THR A 21 5.48 9.36 -8.30
N MET A 22 5.94 10.51 -8.81
CA MET A 22 7.00 11.31 -8.20
C MET A 22 6.57 11.95 -6.87
N GLU A 23 5.34 12.48 -6.80
CA GLU A 23 4.79 12.98 -5.53
C GLU A 23 4.61 11.84 -4.52
N THR A 24 4.15 10.68 -4.99
CA THR A 24 4.01 9.48 -4.13
C THR A 24 5.36 9.05 -3.58
N LEU A 25 6.42 9.07 -4.40
CA LEU A 25 7.78 8.79 -3.94
C LEU A 25 8.23 9.77 -2.85
N GLY A 26 8.01 11.07 -3.04
CA GLY A 26 8.38 12.09 -2.05
C GLY A 26 7.67 11.88 -0.71
N ILE A 27 6.36 11.61 -0.75
CA ILE A 27 5.57 11.28 0.44
C ILE A 27 6.15 10.05 1.16
N PHE A 28 6.60 9.03 0.41
CA PHE A 28 7.12 7.81 1.00
C PHE A 28 8.52 7.99 1.59
N GLN A 29 9.37 8.78 0.94
CA GLN A 29 10.68 9.15 1.47
C GLN A 29 10.57 9.93 2.78
N GLU A 30 9.56 10.79 2.91
CA GLU A 30 9.32 11.56 4.13
C GLU A 30 8.69 10.71 5.25
N ALA A 31 7.67 9.92 4.91
CA ALA A 31 6.89 9.13 5.86
C ALA A 31 7.64 7.88 6.38
N PHE A 32 8.22 7.09 5.47
CA PHE A 32 8.80 5.79 5.77
C PHE A 32 10.33 5.79 5.79
N LYS A 33 10.98 6.82 5.21
CA LYS A 33 12.44 7.01 5.22
C LYS A 33 13.19 5.75 4.76
N GLU A 34 14.01 5.17 5.63
CA GLU A 34 14.82 3.97 5.33
C GLU A 34 13.98 2.70 5.17
N GLU A 35 12.76 2.68 5.72
CA GLU A 35 11.81 1.57 5.61
C GLU A 35 10.90 1.69 4.37
N ALA A 36 11.07 2.76 3.59
CA ALA A 36 10.28 2.97 2.38
C ALA A 36 10.52 1.87 1.35
N MET A 37 9.43 1.44 0.70
CA MET A 37 9.51 0.57 -0.47
C MET A 37 10.45 1.16 -1.52
N SER A 38 11.15 0.28 -2.22
CA SER A 38 12.01 0.70 -3.32
C SER A 38 11.23 1.45 -4.39
N TYR A 39 11.90 2.37 -5.08
CA TYR A 39 11.31 3.14 -6.18
C TYR A 39 10.60 2.25 -7.22
N ALA A 40 11.21 1.10 -7.56
CA ALA A 40 10.64 0.15 -8.51
C ALA A 40 9.32 -0.45 -8.02
N MET A 41 9.22 -0.74 -6.71
CA MET A 41 8.00 -1.27 -6.09
C MET A 41 6.90 -0.20 -6.06
N ILE A 42 7.25 1.04 -5.70
CA ILE A 42 6.31 2.17 -5.72
C ILE A 42 5.74 2.38 -7.13
N PHE A 43 6.60 2.37 -8.16
CA PHE A 43 6.18 2.52 -9.55
C PHE A 43 5.25 1.38 -10.00
N MET A 44 5.59 0.13 -9.66
CA MET A 44 4.79 -1.05 -9.99
C MET A 44 3.38 -0.96 -9.40
N TRP A 45 3.27 -0.67 -8.10
CA TRP A 45 1.97 -0.56 -7.43
C TRP A 45 1.19 0.66 -7.91
N HIS A 46 1.84 1.80 -8.12
CA HIS A 46 1.18 3.02 -8.62
C HIS A 46 0.53 2.78 -9.98
N LYS A 47 1.26 2.14 -10.91
CA LYS A 47 0.72 1.72 -12.21
C LYS A 47 -0.43 0.72 -12.04
N ARG A 48 -0.25 -0.33 -11.22
CA ARG A 48 -1.26 -1.37 -10.98
C ARG A 48 -2.59 -0.78 -10.47
N PHE A 49 -2.53 0.15 -9.51
CA PHE A 49 -3.72 0.82 -9.00
C PHE A 49 -4.32 1.81 -10.00
N LYS A 50 -3.51 2.48 -10.81
CA LYS A 50 -3.99 3.37 -11.88
C LYS A 50 -4.75 2.60 -12.96
N ASP A 51 -4.31 1.38 -13.27
CA ASP A 51 -4.95 0.47 -14.22
C ASP A 51 -6.20 -0.23 -13.64
N GLY A 52 -6.61 0.09 -12.40
CA GLY A 52 -7.83 -0.41 -11.78
C GLY A 52 -7.70 -1.80 -11.11
N CYS A 53 -6.50 -2.36 -11.03
CA CYS A 53 -6.25 -3.62 -10.34
C CYS A 53 -6.15 -3.34 -8.83
N GLY A 54 -7.28 -3.45 -8.12
CA GLY A 54 -7.50 -2.84 -6.81
C GLY A 54 -7.18 -3.70 -5.58
N ASN A 55 -6.80 -4.96 -5.72
CA ASN A 55 -6.57 -5.81 -4.55
C ASN A 55 -5.09 -5.89 -4.21
N VAL A 56 -4.75 -5.32 -3.06
CA VAL A 56 -3.43 -5.48 -2.44
C VAL A 56 -3.19 -6.95 -2.07
N GLU A 57 -4.27 -7.67 -1.74
CA GLU A 57 -4.29 -9.09 -1.37
C GLU A 57 -4.22 -10.07 -2.55
N ASP A 58 -4.43 -9.63 -3.80
CA ASP A 58 -4.38 -10.55 -4.95
C ASP A 58 -2.95 -11.04 -5.27
N ASP A 59 -1.92 -10.36 -4.75
CA ASP A 59 -0.53 -10.82 -4.85
C ASP A 59 -0.21 -11.98 -3.89
N ASP A 60 -0.98 -12.14 -2.80
CA ASP A 60 -0.84 -13.29 -1.90
C ASP A 60 -1.42 -14.59 -2.52
N ARG A 61 -2.15 -14.50 -3.64
CA ARG A 61 -2.74 -15.66 -4.32
C ARG A 61 -1.82 -16.43 -5.25
N SER A 62 -0.51 -16.15 -5.24
CA SER A 62 0.51 -17.04 -5.81
C SER A 62 0.71 -18.30 -4.94
N GLY A 63 -0.33 -19.12 -4.77
CA GLY A 63 -0.23 -20.58 -4.71
C GLY A 63 0.40 -21.26 -3.48
N ARG A 64 0.52 -20.62 -2.30
CA ARG A 64 0.96 -21.34 -1.08
C ARG A 64 -0.01 -21.13 0.09
N PRO A 65 -0.61 -22.20 0.66
CA PRO A 65 -1.49 -22.05 1.81
C PRO A 65 -0.64 -21.87 3.07
N SER A 66 -0.61 -20.65 3.59
CA SER A 66 -0.22 -20.40 4.99
C SER A 66 -1.50 -20.17 5.78
N LEU A 67 -2.10 -21.27 6.20
CA LEU A 67 -3.06 -21.28 7.30
C LEU A 67 -2.33 -20.73 8.52
N MET A 68 -2.65 -19.53 9.02
CA MET A 68 -2.65 -19.16 10.45
C MET A 68 -3.28 -17.77 10.65
N LEU A 69 -4.57 -17.81 10.98
CA LEU A 69 -5.19 -17.07 12.10
C LEU A 69 -4.82 -15.58 12.24
N ASN A 70 -5.66 -14.70 11.70
CA ASN A 70 -6.63 -13.91 12.47
C ASN A 70 -7.31 -12.91 11.52
N GLY A 71 -8.61 -13.09 11.30
CA GLY A 71 -9.41 -12.16 10.53
C GLY A 71 -9.60 -10.84 11.30
N THR A 72 -8.79 -9.84 11.00
CA THR A 72 -9.12 -8.44 11.27
C THR A 72 -9.72 -7.85 10.00
N LYS A 73 -10.94 -7.32 10.15
CA LYS A 73 -11.75 -6.81 9.05
C LYS A 73 -11.05 -5.62 8.39
N CYS A 74 -11.01 -5.65 7.06
CA CYS A 74 -10.58 -4.60 6.11
C CYS A 74 -11.07 -3.16 6.42
N GLY A 75 -12.07 -2.97 7.29
CA GLY A 75 -12.57 -1.64 7.68
C GLY A 75 -11.77 -0.92 8.78
N GLU A 76 -10.86 -1.59 9.47
CA GLU A 76 -10.08 -0.99 10.58
C GLU A 76 -8.80 -0.33 10.08
N SER A 77 -8.10 -0.91 9.10
CA SER A 77 -6.82 -0.40 8.59
C SER A 77 -6.95 0.89 7.76
N GLU A 78 -8.02 1.05 6.97
CA GLU A 78 -8.29 2.31 6.26
C GLU A 78 -8.59 3.45 7.24
N ARG A 79 -9.15 3.13 8.42
CA ARG A 79 -9.41 4.08 9.49
C ARG A 79 -8.12 4.51 10.17
N THR A 80 -7.21 3.56 10.44
CA THR A 80 -5.88 3.83 11.00
C THR A 80 -5.03 4.69 10.06
N PHE A 81 -5.05 4.44 8.75
CA PHE A 81 -4.29 5.25 7.80
C PHE A 81 -4.82 6.70 7.70
N LYS A 82 -6.16 6.88 7.74
CA LYS A 82 -6.77 8.22 7.82
C LYS A 82 -6.46 8.93 9.13
N GLN A 83 -6.40 8.20 10.25
CA GLN A 83 -6.02 8.73 11.55
C GLN A 83 -4.57 9.21 11.56
N TRP A 84 -3.65 8.44 10.96
CA TRP A 84 -2.23 8.80 10.83
C TRP A 84 -2.00 10.05 9.98
N LEU A 85 -2.70 10.19 8.85
CA LEU A 85 -2.63 11.40 8.00
C LEU A 85 -3.20 12.67 8.66
N SER A 86 -3.98 12.53 9.73
CA SER A 86 -4.64 13.64 10.44
C SER A 86 -3.89 14.06 11.71
N SER A 87 -2.75 13.43 12.03
CA SER A 87 -1.92 13.70 13.22
C SER A 87 -0.62 14.39 12.85
#